data_AF-G3IP27-F1
#
_entry.id   AF-G3IP27-F1
#
_cell.length_a   1.000
_cell.length_b   1.000
_cell.length_c   1.000
_cell.angle_alpha   90.00
_cell.angle_beta   90.00
_cell.angle_gamma   90.00
#
_symmetry.space_group_name_H-M   'P 1'
#
loop_
_entity.id
_entity.type
_entity.pdbx_description
1 polymer ?
#
loop_
_entity_poly.entity_id
_entity_poly.type
_entity_poly.pdbx_seq_one_letter_code
_entity_poly.pdbx_strand_id
1 'polypeptide(L)'
;MYQRGAHRTAGFVTFDIELEKTEGKINVEARAAASFKLSPHMQSPEWMGVSDKSVIVCSSGPSLLVYTMTGLQRQRFQHYSEENMQLLVNPIYVIVTFIDGCLEVYKWKERSYYLKKCYRLQNERHLGQQSIVPKTLCDDVSIIQVLTKRAQCCCFLLAYIMKLCS
;
A
#
# COMPACT_ATOMS: atom_id res chain seq x y z
N MET A 1 13.31 29.94 11.79
CA MET A 1 12.29 29.22 12.58
C MET A 1 11.11 28.92 11.66
N TYR A 2 11.01 27.69 11.15
CA TYR A 2 9.82 27.29 10.41
C TYR A 2 8.68 27.04 11.39
N GLN A 3 7.57 27.75 11.21
CA GLN A 3 6.35 27.53 11.98
C GLN A 3 5.93 26.07 11.84
N ARG A 4 5.83 25.38 12.99
CA ARG A 4 5.29 24.03 13.13
C ARG A 4 3.80 24.11 12.73
N GLY A 5 3.51 23.84 11.47
CA GLY A 5 2.14 23.77 10.97
C GLY A 5 1.33 22.79 11.82
N ALA A 6 0.09 23.17 12.13
CA ALA A 6 -0.86 22.38 12.92
C ALA A 6 -0.76 20.89 12.55
N HIS A 7 -0.54 20.02 13.54
CA HIS A 7 -0.49 18.58 13.36
C HIS A 7 -1.80 18.13 12.66
N ARG A 8 -1.75 17.93 11.34
CA ARG A 8 -2.86 17.37 10.58
C ARG A 8 -3.04 15.94 11.08
N THR A 9 -4.06 15.73 11.89
CA THR A 9 -4.37 14.40 12.39
C THR A 9 -5.06 13.64 11.27
N ALA A 10 -4.32 12.79 10.58
CA ALA A 10 -4.88 11.87 9.59
C ALA A 10 -5.63 10.73 10.29
N GLY A 11 -6.67 10.20 9.67
CA GLY A 11 -7.50 9.13 10.21
C GLY A 11 -8.39 8.52 9.15
N PHE A 12 -9.03 7.42 9.50
CA PHE A 12 -9.97 6.72 8.65
C PHE A 12 -11.36 6.75 9.27
N VAL A 13 -12.36 6.79 8.40
CA VAL A 13 -13.75 6.49 8.74
C VAL A 13 -14.18 5.37 7.81
N THR A 14 -14.69 4.28 8.36
CA THR A 14 -15.23 3.16 7.59
C THR A 14 -16.75 3.24 7.60
N PHE A 15 -17.36 2.91 6.48
CA PHE A 15 -18.80 2.92 6.31
C PHE A 15 -19.28 1.53 5.90
N ASP A 16 -20.34 1.07 6.54
CA ASP A 16 -21.11 -0.07 6.07
C ASP A 16 -22.06 0.44 4.98
N ILE A 17 -22.03 -0.22 3.82
CA ILE A 17 -22.90 0.10 2.69
C ILE A 17 -23.97 -0.98 2.60
N GLU A 18 -25.22 -0.58 2.80
CA GLU A 18 -26.39 -1.44 2.69
C GLU A 18 -27.10 -1.16 1.37
N LEU A 19 -27.44 -2.24 0.65
CA LEU A 19 -28.15 -2.20 -0.63
C LEU A 19 -29.52 -2.85 -0.44
N GLU A 20 -30.57 -2.05 -0.52
CA GLU A 20 -31.95 -2.53 -0.42
C GLU A 20 -32.62 -2.48 -1.80
N LYS A 21 -33.05 -3.64 -2.29
CA LYS A 21 -33.78 -3.74 -3.56
C LYS A 21 -35.28 -3.73 -3.29
N THR A 22 -35.95 -2.67 -3.72
CA THR A 22 -37.41 -2.53 -3.75
C THR A 22 -37.91 -2.62 -5.20
N GLU A 23 -39.24 -2.71 -5.43
CA GLU A 23 -39.82 -2.88 -6.77
C GLU A 23 -39.32 -1.81 -7.76
N GLY A 24 -38.33 -2.20 -8.57
CA GLY A 24 -37.73 -1.36 -9.61
C GLY A 24 -36.61 -0.41 -9.15
N LYS A 25 -36.27 -0.34 -7.85
CA LYS A 25 -35.25 0.60 -7.34
C LYS A 25 -34.24 -0.07 -6.40
N ILE A 26 -32.98 0.34 -6.50
CA ILE A 26 -31.94 0.03 -5.51
C ILE A 26 -31.77 1.27 -4.65
N ASN A 27 -32.06 1.14 -3.35
CA ASN A 27 -31.70 2.14 -2.36
C ASN A 27 -30.31 1.81 -1.82
N VAL A 28 -29.45 2.81 -1.70
CA VAL A 28 -28.09 2.68 -1.16
C VAL A 28 -28.01 3.56 0.08
N GLU A 29 -27.70 2.97 1.22
CA GLU A 29 -27.44 3.69 2.46
C GLU A 29 -26.00 3.40 2.93
N ALA A 30 -25.28 4.43 3.37
CA ALA A 30 -23.94 4.31 3.94
C ALA A 30 -23.95 4.83 5.38
N ARG A 31 -23.62 3.97 6.34
CA ARG A 31 -23.58 4.32 7.77
C ARG A 31 -22.15 4.18 8.30
N ALA A 32 -21.68 5.17 9.05
CA ALA A 32 -20.35 5.09 9.64
C ALA A 32 -20.29 3.94 10.66
N ALA A 33 -19.40 2.99 10.42
CA ALA A 33 -19.22 1.79 11.23
C ALA A 33 -18.10 1.95 12.26
N ALA A 34 -17.02 2.63 11.88
CA ALA A 34 -15.90 2.94 12.76
C ALA A 34 -15.16 4.20 12.32
N SER A 35 -14.44 4.82 13.24
CA SER A 35 -13.53 5.92 12.97
C SER A 35 -12.33 5.83 13.89
N PHE A 36 -11.13 6.01 13.34
CA PHE A 36 -9.91 6.00 14.12
C PHE A 36 -8.89 7.00 13.57
N LYS A 37 -8.13 7.58 14.50
CA LYS A 37 -7.04 8.51 14.19
C LYS A 37 -5.73 7.75 14.12
N LEU A 38 -4.89 8.14 13.18
CA LEU A 38 -3.49 7.73 13.18
C LEU A 38 -2.75 8.47 14.29
N SER A 39 -1.65 7.89 14.77
CA SER A 39 -0.85 8.52 15.82
C SER A 39 -0.36 9.90 15.35
N PRO A 40 -0.37 10.93 16.22
CA PRO A 40 0.00 12.30 15.85
C PRO A 40 1.46 12.46 15.40
N HIS A 41 2.29 11.43 15.64
CA HIS A 41 3.68 11.36 15.17
C HIS A 41 3.81 10.71 13.79
N MET A 42 2.73 10.17 13.24
CA MET A 42 2.71 9.52 11.94
C MET A 42 2.45 10.56 10.85
N GLN A 43 3.16 10.41 9.74
CA GLN A 43 2.88 11.18 8.54
C GLN A 43 1.54 10.72 7.95
N SER A 44 0.80 11.64 7.31
CA SER A 44 -0.41 11.25 6.59
C SER A 44 -0.09 10.17 5.56
N PRO A 45 -0.91 9.10 5.46
CA PRO A 45 -0.63 8.05 4.53
C PRO A 45 -0.84 8.54 3.10
N GLU A 46 0.18 8.40 2.26
CA GLU A 46 0.08 8.75 0.84
C GLU A 46 -0.44 7.59 0.01
N TRP A 47 -0.13 6.35 0.42
CA TRP A 47 -0.46 5.15 -0.33
C TRP A 47 -1.19 4.15 0.55
N MET A 48 -2.31 3.65 0.04
CA MET A 48 -3.23 2.82 0.81
C MET A 48 -3.87 1.79 -0.10
N GLY A 49 -4.24 0.65 0.47
CA GLY A 49 -5.04 -0.36 -0.21
C GLY A 49 -5.79 -1.22 0.78
N VAL A 50 -6.69 -2.05 0.25
CA VAL A 50 -7.54 -2.96 1.01
C VAL A 50 -7.36 -4.39 0.50
N SER A 51 -7.72 -5.36 1.33
CA SER A 51 -7.76 -6.76 0.92
C SER A 51 -9.09 -7.41 1.29
N ASP A 52 -9.31 -8.63 0.80
CA ASP A 52 -10.42 -9.52 1.15
C ASP A 52 -10.47 -9.90 2.64
N LYS A 53 -9.46 -9.51 3.43
CA LYS A 53 -9.37 -9.78 4.87
C LYS A 53 -9.92 -8.65 5.74
N SER A 54 -10.63 -7.69 5.16
CA SER A 54 -11.18 -6.52 5.87
C SER A 54 -10.11 -5.75 6.66
N VAL A 55 -8.97 -5.50 6.00
CA VAL A 55 -7.86 -4.70 6.54
C VAL A 55 -7.50 -3.55 5.61
N ILE A 56 -7.04 -2.46 6.20
CA ILE A 56 -6.43 -1.32 5.53
C ILE A 56 -4.92 -1.51 5.64
N VAL A 57 -4.24 -1.46 4.51
CA VAL A 57 -2.78 -1.40 4.46
C VAL A 57 -2.40 -0.01 3.99
N CYS A 58 -1.50 0.66 4.69
CA CYS A 58 -1.04 1.99 4.27
C CYS A 58 0.45 2.20 4.56
N SER A 59 1.06 3.09 3.79
CA SER A 59 2.38 3.64 4.08
C SER A 59 2.24 4.92 4.91
N SER A 60 3.11 5.13 5.89
CA SER A 60 3.22 6.38 6.65
C SER A 60 4.68 6.62 6.98
N GLY A 61 5.29 7.60 6.29
CA GLY A 61 6.74 7.77 6.26
C GLY A 61 7.44 6.44 5.93
N PRO A 62 8.43 6.02 6.72
CA PRO A 62 9.16 4.78 6.46
C PRO A 62 8.42 3.51 6.90
N SER A 63 7.14 3.59 7.29
CA SER A 63 6.42 2.45 7.87
C SER A 63 5.34 1.92 6.93
N LEU A 64 5.27 0.59 6.80
CA LEU A 64 4.10 -0.12 6.26
C LEU A 64 3.26 -0.61 7.43
N LEU A 65 1.96 -0.34 7.39
CA LEU A 65 1.05 -0.56 8.50
C LEU A 65 -0.15 -1.38 8.04
N VAL A 66 -0.64 -2.23 8.92
CA VAL A 66 -1.86 -3.01 8.71
C VAL A 66 -2.83 -2.71 9.85
N TYR A 67 -4.00 -2.20 9.51
CA TYR A 67 -5.10 -1.93 10.44
C TYR A 67 -6.32 -2.78 10.10
N THR A 68 -7.10 -3.17 11.10
CA THR A 68 -8.48 -3.63 10.87
C THR A 68 -9.35 -2.45 10.40
N MET A 69 -10.51 -2.73 9.80
CA MET A 69 -11.50 -1.68 9.49
C MET A 69 -11.91 -0.87 10.74
N THR A 70 -11.86 -1.48 11.92
CA THR A 70 -12.16 -0.83 13.21
C THR A 70 -11.00 -0.01 13.80
N GLY A 71 -9.83 0.02 13.16
CA GLY A 71 -8.69 0.83 13.59
C GLY A 71 -7.66 0.17 14.50
N LEU A 72 -7.77 -1.14 14.75
CA LEU A 72 -6.76 -1.86 15.51
C LEU A 72 -5.53 -2.12 14.64
N GLN A 73 -4.37 -1.56 15.03
CA GLN A 73 -3.10 -1.84 14.36
C GLN A 73 -2.69 -3.29 14.61
N ARG A 74 -2.67 -4.10 13.56
CA ARG A 74 -2.24 -5.51 13.62
C ARG A 74 -0.75 -5.66 13.43
N GLN A 75 -0.17 -4.86 12.53
CA GLN A 75 1.24 -5.02 12.17
C GLN A 75 1.86 -3.70 11.74
N ARG A 76 3.17 -3.59 11.97
CA ARG A 76 4.02 -2.50 11.48
C ARG A 76 5.33 -3.09 11.00
N PHE A 77 5.75 -2.70 9.80
CA PHE A 77 7.11 -2.91 9.30
C PHE A 77 7.79 -1.56 9.20
N GLN A 78 8.99 -1.46 9.76
CA GLN A 78 9.82 -0.28 9.63
C GLN A 78 10.83 -0.51 8.51
N HIS A 79 10.81 0.37 7.53
CA HIS A 79 11.81 0.43 6.48
C HIS A 79 12.83 1.50 6.87
N TYR A 80 14.08 1.33 6.42
CA TYR A 80 15.16 2.26 6.78
C TYR A 80 15.58 3.17 5.63
N SER A 81 14.96 3.04 4.45
CA SER A 81 15.28 3.86 3.29
C SER A 81 14.04 4.26 2.48
N GLU A 82 13.98 5.55 2.18
CA GLU A 82 13.19 6.23 1.14
C GLU A 82 11.73 6.58 1.48
N GLU A 83 11.49 7.89 1.53
CA GLU A 83 10.23 8.56 1.92
C GLU A 83 9.11 8.47 0.87
N ASN A 84 9.34 7.79 -0.26
CA ASN A 84 8.36 7.71 -1.35
C ASN A 84 8.19 6.26 -1.79
N MET A 85 7.12 5.65 -1.30
CA MET A 85 6.77 4.25 -1.55
C MET A 85 5.43 4.16 -2.26
N GLN A 86 5.36 3.57 -3.45
CA GLN A 86 4.05 3.15 -3.96
C GLN A 86 3.63 1.83 -3.32
N LEU A 87 2.33 1.70 -3.09
CA LEU A 87 1.73 0.52 -2.48
C LEU A 87 0.75 -0.14 -3.46
N LEU A 88 0.95 -1.44 -3.69
CA LEU A 88 -0.03 -2.31 -4.32
C LEU A 88 -0.50 -3.33 -3.29
N VAL A 89 -1.81 -3.46 -3.11
CA VAL A 89 -2.44 -4.43 -2.21
C VAL A 89 -3.39 -5.28 -3.03
N ASN A 90 -3.21 -6.59 -3.01
CA ASN A 90 -4.15 -7.53 -3.58
C ASN A 90 -4.45 -8.68 -2.56
N PRO A 91 -5.37 -9.60 -2.85
CA PRO A 91 -5.75 -10.68 -1.92
C PRO A 91 -4.61 -11.63 -1.51
N ILE A 92 -3.51 -11.67 -2.27
CA ILE A 92 -2.38 -12.61 -2.05
C ILE A 92 -1.14 -11.86 -1.54
N TYR A 93 -0.83 -10.71 -2.13
CA TYR A 93 0.40 -9.97 -1.95
C TYR A 93 0.15 -8.51 -1.57
N VAL A 94 1.13 -7.98 -0.84
CA VAL A 94 1.35 -6.55 -0.68
C VAL A 94 2.73 -6.25 -1.26
N ILE A 95 2.79 -5.34 -2.23
CA ILE A 95 4.04 -4.95 -2.87
C ILE A 95 4.30 -3.48 -2.56
N VAL A 96 5.48 -3.23 -2.00
CA VAL A 96 5.99 -1.88 -1.77
C VAL A 96 7.04 -1.61 -2.83
N THR A 97 6.84 -0.55 -3.62
CA THR A 97 7.78 -0.13 -4.66
C THR A 97 8.46 1.17 -4.26
N PHE A 98 9.79 1.18 -4.34
CA PHE A 98 10.65 2.27 -3.90
C PHE A 98 11.06 3.16 -5.07
N ILE A 99 11.59 4.35 -4.77
CA ILE A 99 11.97 5.34 -5.78
C ILE A 99 13.22 4.92 -6.56
N ASP A 100 14.07 4.06 -6.00
CA ASP A 100 15.18 3.41 -6.71
C ASP A 100 14.73 2.29 -7.67
N GLY A 101 13.42 2.00 -7.71
CA GLY A 101 12.82 0.94 -8.49
C GLY A 101 12.92 -0.44 -7.83
N CYS A 102 13.54 -0.57 -6.66
CA CYS A 102 13.44 -1.79 -5.86
C CYS A 102 11.99 -2.06 -5.48
N LEU A 103 11.69 -3.31 -5.18
CA LEU A 103 10.40 -3.70 -4.62
C LEU A 103 10.56 -4.70 -3.48
N GLU A 104 9.67 -4.62 -2.52
CA GLU A 104 9.52 -5.60 -1.45
C GLU A 104 8.17 -6.29 -1.56
N VAL A 105 8.21 -7.62 -1.59
CA VAL A 105 7.02 -8.45 -1.70
C VAL A 105 6.70 -9.06 -0.35
N TYR A 106 5.47 -8.84 0.09
CA TYR A 106 4.88 -9.42 1.28
C TYR A 106 3.73 -10.33 0.85
N LYS A 107 3.58 -11.46 1.53
CA LYS A 107 2.45 -12.38 1.32
C LYS A 107 1.60 -12.42 2.60
N TRP A 108 0.29 -12.49 2.44
CA TRP A 108 -0.59 -12.75 3.58
C TRP A 108 -0.33 -14.15 4.14
N LYS A 109 -0.24 -14.26 5.47
CA LYS A 109 -0.30 -15.56 6.13
C LYS A 109 -1.69 -16.15 5.96
N GLU A 110 -1.77 -17.47 5.82
CA GLU A 110 -3.05 -18.17 5.64
C GLU A 110 -4.01 -17.85 6.79
N ARG A 111 -5.26 -17.53 6.42
CA ARG A 111 -6.36 -17.21 7.36
C ARG A 111 -5.98 -16.16 8.41
N SER A 112 -5.18 -15.16 8.04
CA SER A 112 -4.60 -14.21 8.97
C SER A 112 -4.53 -12.78 8.43
N TYR A 113 -4.51 -11.80 9.34
CA TYR A 113 -4.26 -10.38 9.04
C TYR A 113 -2.77 -10.04 8.96
N TYR A 114 -1.89 -11.02 9.19
CA TYR A 114 -0.45 -10.78 9.23
C TYR A 114 0.20 -11.02 7.87
N LEU A 115 1.08 -10.09 7.50
CA LEU A 115 1.98 -10.20 6.36
C LEU A 115 3.27 -10.90 6.77
N LYS A 116 3.85 -11.64 5.82
CA LYS A 116 5.22 -12.17 5.86
C LYS A 116 6.00 -11.55 4.71
N LYS A 117 7.11 -10.87 5.01
CA LYS A 117 8.08 -10.44 4.00
C LYS A 117 8.66 -11.66 3.32
N CYS A 118 8.54 -11.73 2.00
CA CYS A 118 9.01 -12.86 1.21
C CYS A 118 10.42 -12.56 0.67
N TYR A 119 10.58 -11.46 -0.07
CA TYR A 119 11.86 -11.06 -0.64
C TYR A 119 11.87 -9.57 -0.99
N ARG A 120 13.09 -9.03 -1.15
CA ARG A 120 13.35 -7.71 -1.76
C ARG A 120 14.02 -7.96 -3.10
N LEU A 121 13.41 -7.46 -4.18
CA LEU A 121 14.04 -7.45 -5.49
C LEU A 121 14.78 -6.13 -5.64
N GLN A 122 16.10 -6.24 -5.83
CA GLN A 122 16.92 -5.10 -6.17
C GLN A 122 16.78 -4.80 -7.65
N ASN A 123 16.72 -3.53 -7.99
CA ASN A 123 16.84 -3.12 -9.38
C ASN A 123 18.32 -3.19 -9.77
N GLU A 124 18.71 -4.23 -10.52
CA GLU A 124 20.12 -4.40 -10.96
C GLU A 124 20.59 -3.27 -11.88
N ARG A 125 19.65 -2.57 -12.51
CA ARG A 125 19.96 -1.32 -13.18
C ARG A 125 19.97 -0.26 -12.09
N HIS A 126 21.16 0.21 -11.73
CA HIS A 126 21.35 1.41 -10.92
C HIS A 126 20.76 2.63 -11.65
N LEU A 127 19.44 2.74 -11.65
CA LEU A 127 18.72 3.93 -12.02
C LEU A 127 18.95 4.87 -10.84
N GLY A 128 20.05 5.64 -10.87
CA GLY A 128 20.40 6.57 -9.78
C GLY A 128 19.20 7.44 -9.37
N GLN A 129 19.28 8.09 -8.19
CA GLN A 129 18.25 8.87 -7.45
C GLN A 129 17.54 10.00 -8.22
N GLN A 130 17.13 9.78 -9.46
CA GLN A 130 16.30 10.67 -10.25
C GLN A 130 14.85 10.21 -10.09
N SER A 131 13.93 11.14 -10.29
CA SER A 131 12.49 10.99 -10.09
C SER A 131 11.88 9.89 -10.97
N ILE A 132 12.00 8.64 -10.49
CA ILE A 132 11.33 7.48 -11.04
C ILE A 132 9.90 7.49 -10.50
N VAL A 133 8.94 7.45 -11.41
CA VAL A 133 7.55 7.16 -11.05
C VAL A 133 7.33 5.69 -11.37
N PRO A 134 7.44 4.79 -10.38
CA PRO A 134 7.09 3.40 -10.62
C PRO A 134 5.59 3.29 -10.93
N LYS A 135 5.19 2.26 -11.66
CA LYS A 135 3.82 1.74 -11.66
C LYS A 135 3.93 0.24 -11.60
N THR A 136 3.20 -0.38 -10.69
CA THR A 136 3.33 -1.83 -10.44
C THR A 136 1.97 -2.49 -10.58
N LEU A 137 1.93 -3.58 -11.35
CA LEU A 137 0.80 -4.51 -11.44
C LEU A 137 1.28 -5.88 -10.98
N CYS A 138 0.37 -6.66 -10.40
CA CYS A 138 0.67 -7.98 -9.89
C CYS A 138 -0.57 -8.86 -9.92
N ASP A 139 -0.39 -10.10 -10.35
CA ASP A 139 -1.35 -11.19 -10.18
C ASP A 139 -0.77 -12.28 -9.26
N ASP A 140 -1.21 -13.51 -9.41
CA ASP A 140 -0.83 -14.62 -8.54
C ASP A 140 0.61 -15.09 -8.76
N VAL A 141 1.17 -14.86 -9.97
CA VAL A 141 2.42 -15.47 -10.45
C VAL A 141 3.38 -14.48 -11.09
N SER A 142 2.97 -13.25 -11.35
CA SER A 142 3.74 -12.27 -12.11
C SER A 142 3.63 -10.86 -11.54
N ILE A 143 4.71 -10.10 -11.72
CA ILE A 143 4.78 -8.67 -11.38
C ILE A 143 5.23 -7.93 -12.63
N ILE A 144 4.50 -6.90 -13.03
CA ILE A 144 4.90 -5.97 -14.08
C ILE A 144 5.19 -4.62 -13.43
N GLN A 145 6.35 -4.06 -13.72
CA GLN A 145 6.78 -2.78 -13.22
C GLN A 145 7.20 -1.86 -14.38
N VAL A 146 6.63 -0.66 -14.41
CA VAL A 146 7.04 0.41 -15.32
C VAL A 146 7.83 1.42 -14.52
N LEU A 147 9.08 1.68 -14.92
CA LEU A 147 9.93 2.71 -14.32
C LEU A 147 10.09 3.85 -15.32
N THR A 148 9.44 4.97 -15.06
CA THR A 148 9.56 6.17 -15.91
C THR A 148 10.55 7.13 -15.30
N LYS A 149 11.65 7.42 -16.01
CA LYS A 149 12.66 8.39 -15.59
C LYS A 149 12.37 9.73 -16.25
N ARG A 150 11.78 10.66 -15.48
CA ARG A 150 11.31 11.96 -16.01
C ARG A 150 12.40 12.78 -16.68
N ALA A 151 13.61 12.80 -16.11
CA ALA A 151 14.71 13.61 -16.63
C ALA A 151 15.27 13.16 -17.98
N GLN A 152 15.07 11.88 -18.36
CA GLN A 152 15.65 11.29 -19.57
C GLN A 152 14.59 10.81 -20.57
N CYS A 153 13.30 11.06 -20.29
CA CYS A 153 12.16 10.57 -21.08
C CYS A 153 12.24 9.08 -21.45
N CYS A 154 12.85 8.26 -20.58
CA CYS A 154 12.98 6.83 -20.81
C CYS A 154 12.06 6.05 -19.89
N CYS A 155 11.52 4.94 -20.42
CA CYS A 155 10.63 4.03 -19.73
C CYS A 155 11.24 2.64 -19.78
N PHE A 156 11.40 2.02 -18.61
CA PHE A 156 11.82 0.62 -18.50
C PHE A 156 10.61 -0.22 -18.12
N LEU A 157 10.45 -1.34 -18.82
CA LEU A 157 9.43 -2.35 -18.54
C LEU A 157 10.13 -3.56 -17.96
N LEU A 158 9.80 -3.90 -16.72
CA LEU A 158 10.33 -5.05 -16.01
C LEU A 158 9.18 -6.02 -15.76
N ALA A 159 9.40 -7.29 -16.09
CA ALA A 159 8.46 -8.37 -15.84
C ALA A 159 9.16 -9.44 -15.01
N TYR A 160 8.52 -9.85 -13.93
CA TYR A 160 9.02 -10.87 -13.01
C TYR A 160 8.03 -12.02 -12.95
N ILE A 161 8.56 -13.25 -12.92
CA ILE A 161 7.79 -14.45 -12.62
C ILE A 161 8.12 -14.85 -11.19
N MET A 162 7.10 -14.88 -10.33
CA MET A 162 7.19 -15.30 -8.95
C MET A 162 7.26 -16.83 -8.93
N LYS A 163 8.44 -17.37 -8.59
CA LYS A 163 8.57 -18.78 -8.26
C LYS A 163 8.27 -18.93 -6.78
N LEU A 164 7.17 -19.60 -6.45
CA LEU A 164 6.88 -19.99 -5.08
C LEU A 164 8.03 -20.88 -4.60
N CYS A 165 8.82 -20.40 -3.63
CA CYS A 165 9.66 -21.31 -2.85
C CYS A 165 8.70 -22.12 -1.98
N SER A 166 8.54 -23.40 -2.33
CA SER A 166 7.90 -24.44 -1.52
C SER A 166 8.46 -24.49 -0.11
#